data_AF-A0A660NWH4-F1
#
_entry.id   AF-A0A660NWH4-F1
#
_cell.length_a   1.000
_cell.length_b   1.000
_cell.length_c   1.000
_cell.angle_alpha   90.00
_cell.angle_beta   90.00
_cell.angle_gamma   90.00
#
_symmetry.space_group_name_H-M   'P 1'
#
loop_
_entity.id
_entity.type
_entity.pdbx_description
1 polymer ?
#
loop_
_entity_poly.entity_id
_entity_poly.type
_entity_poly.pdbx_seq_one_letter_code
_entity_poly.pdbx_strand_id
1 'polypeptide(L)'
;MKEEEIIQPVSKELLKSELTPDRLLRVTNKSHNDIYVFSAIDAPNLMDEVGRLREEAFRNAGGGTGKAKDIDEFDLMPDCCKQLIVWNPDNEEIIGGYRYVFGADWKLGKDGQPILATSHMFHF
;
A
#
# COMPACT_ATOMS: atom_id res chain seq x y z
N MET A 1 24.57 -4.30 -3.30
CA MET A 1 23.69 -4.83 -4.39
C MET A 1 23.33 -3.64 -5.28
N LYS A 2 23.17 -3.85 -6.59
CA LYS A 2 22.77 -2.77 -7.50
C LYS A 2 21.25 -2.60 -7.40
N GLU A 3 20.78 -1.36 -7.27
CA GLU A 3 19.34 -1.06 -7.26
C GLU A 3 18.69 -1.40 -8.60
N GLU A 4 17.46 -1.89 -8.54
CA GLU A 4 16.61 -2.09 -9.70
C GLU A 4 15.95 -0.78 -10.13
N GLU A 5 15.68 -0.66 -11.43
CA GLU A 5 14.88 0.45 -11.94
C GLU A 5 13.46 0.36 -11.38
N ILE A 6 12.95 1.48 -10.85
CA ILE A 6 11.56 1.57 -10.38
C ILE A 6 10.64 1.34 -11.57
N ILE A 7 9.54 0.58 -11.37
CA ILE A 7 8.58 0.35 -12.45
C ILE A 7 8.06 1.69 -13.00
N GLN A 8 7.68 1.71 -14.27
CA GLN A 8 6.99 2.86 -14.83
C GLN A 8 5.61 3.04 -14.15
N PRO A 9 5.06 4.26 -14.11
CA PRO A 9 3.72 4.50 -13.58
C PRO A 9 2.69 3.56 -14.22
N VAL A 10 1.86 2.96 -13.38
CA VAL A 10 0.75 2.12 -13.84
C VAL A 10 -0.24 3.02 -14.61
N SER A 11 -0.85 2.50 -15.68
CA SER A 11 -1.73 3.34 -16.49
C SER A 11 -2.95 3.81 -15.69
N LYS A 12 -3.34 5.07 -15.90
CA LYS A 12 -4.47 5.69 -15.18
C LYS A 12 -5.77 4.93 -15.41
N GLU A 13 -5.95 4.34 -16.59
CA GLU A 13 -7.10 3.50 -16.92
C GLU A 13 -7.16 2.25 -16.05
N LEU A 14 -6.01 1.58 -15.82
CA LEU A 14 -5.95 0.40 -14.96
C LEU A 14 -6.20 0.77 -13.50
N LEU A 15 -5.59 1.87 -13.02
CA LEU A 15 -5.83 2.36 -11.66
C LEU A 15 -7.32 2.65 -11.43
N LYS A 16 -7.94 3.44 -12.31
CA LYS A 16 -9.37 3.79 -12.21
C LYS A 16 -10.28 2.57 -12.33
N SER A 17 -9.89 1.54 -13.07
CA SER A 17 -10.67 0.30 -13.17
C SER A 17 -10.80 -0.44 -11.83
N GLU A 18 -9.88 -0.19 -10.89
CA GLU A 18 -9.88 -0.79 -9.55
C GLU A 18 -10.40 0.16 -8.45
N LEU A 19 -10.65 1.44 -8.76
CA LEU A 19 -11.24 2.43 -7.84
C LEU A 19 -12.77 2.32 -7.82
N THR A 20 -13.27 1.18 -7.37
CA THR A 20 -14.69 0.83 -7.41
C THR A 20 -15.47 1.35 -6.18
N PRO A 21 -16.80 1.56 -6.28
CA PRO A 21 -17.60 2.07 -5.17
C PRO A 21 -17.58 1.21 -3.90
N ASP A 22 -17.42 -0.11 -4.01
CA ASP A 22 -17.32 -1.02 -2.87
C ASP A 22 -16.03 -0.86 -2.07
N ARG A 23 -14.99 -0.25 -2.67
CA ARG A 23 -13.69 0.05 -2.03
C ARG A 23 -13.59 1.47 -1.53
N LEU A 24 -14.52 2.35 -1.93
CA LEU A 24 -14.55 3.74 -1.50
C LEU A 24 -14.96 3.78 -0.02
N LEU A 25 -14.01 4.17 0.82
CA LEU A 25 -14.27 4.39 2.24
C LEU A 25 -15.02 5.72 2.44
N ARG A 26 -14.53 6.80 1.84
CA ARG A 26 -15.10 8.14 2.01
C ARG A 26 -14.54 9.18 1.04
N VAL A 27 -15.35 10.17 0.70
CA VAL A 27 -14.91 11.44 0.07
C VAL A 27 -14.57 12.48 1.14
N THR A 28 -13.42 13.15 1.03
CA THR A 28 -12.99 14.16 2.00
C THR A 28 -13.83 15.44 1.91
N ASN A 29 -14.05 16.10 3.06
CA ASN A 29 -14.79 17.37 3.10
C ASN A 29 -13.95 18.57 2.59
N LYS A 30 -12.64 18.38 2.42
CA LYS A 30 -11.69 19.41 1.97
C LYS A 30 -10.86 18.84 0.84
N SER A 31 -10.68 19.62 -0.22
CA SER A 31 -9.90 19.26 -1.42
C SER A 31 -10.45 18.12 -2.27
N HIS A 32 -11.68 17.64 -2.01
CA HIS A 32 -12.40 16.67 -2.84
C HIS A 32 -11.60 15.42 -3.21
N ASN A 33 -10.80 14.90 -2.27
CA ASN A 33 -10.07 13.65 -2.46
C ASN A 33 -10.93 12.47 -2.04
N ASP A 34 -10.64 11.31 -2.61
CA ASP A 34 -11.31 10.06 -2.31
C ASP A 34 -10.39 9.14 -1.51
N ILE A 35 -10.93 8.50 -0.47
CA ILE A 35 -10.20 7.53 0.34
C ILE A 35 -10.68 6.14 -0.05
N TYR A 36 -9.77 5.30 -0.52
CA TYR A 36 -10.04 3.91 -0.88
C TYR A 36 -9.32 2.95 0.04
N VAL A 37 -9.93 1.80 0.28
CA VAL A 37 -9.34 0.68 1.02
C VAL A 37 -9.37 -0.58 0.16
N PHE A 38 -8.24 -1.25 0.01
CA PHE A 38 -8.13 -2.48 -0.77
C PHE A 38 -7.07 -3.44 -0.20
N SER A 39 -7.04 -4.66 -0.72
CA SER A 39 -5.92 -5.60 -0.54
C SER A 39 -5.24 -5.86 -1.89
N ALA A 40 -4.00 -6.36 -1.87
CA ALA A 40 -3.28 -6.69 -3.10
C ALA A 40 -4.03 -7.69 -4.01
N ILE A 41 -4.84 -8.57 -3.41
CA ILE A 41 -5.65 -9.56 -4.14
C ILE A 41 -6.80 -8.88 -4.90
N ASP A 42 -7.44 -7.89 -4.27
CA ASP A 42 -8.63 -7.25 -4.84
C ASP A 42 -8.27 -6.22 -5.91
N ALA A 43 -7.11 -5.58 -5.78
CA ALA A 43 -6.67 -4.46 -6.62
C ALA A 43 -5.15 -4.52 -6.87
N PRO A 44 -4.68 -5.44 -7.74
CA PRO A 44 -3.26 -5.64 -8.01
C PRO A 44 -2.60 -4.44 -8.70
N ASN A 45 -3.32 -3.69 -9.56
CA ASN A 45 -2.73 -2.53 -10.24
C ASN A 45 -2.53 -1.35 -9.27
N LEU A 46 -3.50 -1.11 -8.37
CA LEU A 46 -3.35 -0.14 -7.28
C LEU A 46 -2.22 -0.54 -6.35
N MET A 47 -2.07 -1.82 -6.04
CA MET A 47 -0.96 -2.31 -5.21
C MET A 47 0.40 -2.07 -5.86
N ASP A 48 0.53 -2.32 -7.17
CA ASP A 48 1.75 -2.05 -7.92
C ASP A 48 2.13 -0.57 -7.90
N GLU A 49 1.15 0.32 -8.06
CA GLU A 49 1.38 1.77 -7.99
C GLU A 49 1.75 2.23 -6.57
N VAL A 50 1.11 1.67 -5.53
CA VAL A 50 1.53 1.93 -4.13
C VAL A 50 2.97 1.49 -3.89
N GLY A 51 3.37 0.30 -4.38
CA GLY A 51 4.74 -0.19 -4.26
C GLY A 51 5.74 0.70 -5.01
N ARG A 52 5.38 1.19 -6.19
CA ARG A 52 6.18 2.15 -6.96
C ARG A 52 6.40 3.44 -6.18
N LEU A 53 5.32 4.04 -5.67
CA LEU A 53 5.35 5.30 -4.92
C LEU A 53 6.10 5.19 -3.58
N ARG A 54 5.96 4.05 -2.88
CA ARG A 54 6.74 3.77 -1.67
C ARG A 54 8.24 3.72 -1.97
N GLU A 55 8.63 3.04 -3.04
CA GLU A 55 10.04 2.99 -3.42
C GLU A 55 10.58 4.38 -3.80
N GLU A 56 9.82 5.18 -4.56
CA GLU A 56 10.19 6.57 -4.88
C GLU A 56 10.35 7.44 -3.62
N ALA A 57 9.44 7.30 -2.65
CA ALA A 57 9.45 8.09 -1.43
C ALA A 57 10.58 7.72 -0.48
N PHE A 58 10.93 6.43 -0.37
CA PHE A 58 11.80 5.94 0.70
C PHE A 58 13.20 5.51 0.25
N ARG A 59 13.43 5.17 -1.03
CA ARG A 59 14.73 4.66 -1.51
C ARG A 59 15.87 5.61 -1.21
N ASN A 60 15.74 6.88 -1.57
CA ASN A 60 16.81 7.88 -1.39
C ASN A 60 17.15 8.14 0.08
N ALA A 61 16.21 7.86 1.00
CA ALA A 61 16.41 7.97 2.44
C ALA A 61 16.92 6.67 3.10
N GLY A 62 17.16 5.61 2.31
CA GLY A 62 17.57 4.30 2.79
C GLY A 62 16.45 3.45 3.39
N GLY A 63 15.20 3.89 3.26
CA GLY A 63 14.02 3.14 3.73
C GLY A 63 13.35 2.29 2.66
N GLY A 64 13.74 2.43 1.39
CA GLY A 64 13.24 1.62 0.28
C GLY A 64 13.88 0.24 0.22
N THR A 65 13.34 -0.62 -0.64
CA THR A 65 13.80 -2.01 -0.80
C THR A 65 14.98 -2.14 -1.76
N GLY A 66 15.21 -1.12 -2.60
CA GLY A 66 16.15 -1.16 -3.72
C GLY A 66 15.65 -2.00 -4.91
N LYS A 67 14.42 -2.53 -4.84
CA LYS A 67 13.76 -3.30 -5.91
C LYS A 67 12.88 -2.38 -6.77
N ALA A 68 12.35 -2.90 -7.87
CA ALA A 68 11.50 -2.13 -8.78
C ALA A 68 10.22 -1.56 -8.14
N LYS A 69 9.74 -2.17 -7.05
CA LYS A 69 8.60 -1.71 -6.24
C LYS A 69 8.73 -2.20 -4.79
N ASP A 70 8.37 -1.37 -3.83
CA ASP A 70 8.36 -1.70 -2.40
C ASP A 70 7.06 -2.44 -2.04
N ILE A 71 7.08 -3.75 -2.30
CA ILE A 71 6.04 -4.70 -1.91
C ILE A 71 6.72 -5.87 -1.20
N ASP A 72 6.21 -6.23 -0.03
CA ASP A 72 6.73 -7.32 0.80
C ASP A 72 5.71 -8.44 1.02
N GLU A 73 6.08 -9.45 1.81
CA GLU A 73 5.22 -10.59 2.11
C GLU A 73 3.94 -10.20 2.88
N PHE A 74 3.98 -9.13 3.68
CA PHE A 74 2.84 -8.66 4.46
C PHE A 74 1.78 -7.99 3.59
N ASP A 75 2.19 -7.48 2.43
CA ASP A 75 1.29 -6.94 1.41
C ASP A 75 0.62 -8.04 0.58
N LEU A 76 1.22 -9.24 0.47
CA LEU A 76 0.78 -10.32 -0.43
C LEU A 76 0.21 -11.58 0.24
N MET A 77 0.41 -11.75 1.56
CA MET A 77 -0.06 -12.92 2.29
C MET A 77 -1.60 -13.05 2.34
N PRO A 78 -2.16 -14.24 2.63
CA PRO A 78 -3.55 -14.35 3.07
C PRO A 78 -3.79 -13.48 4.31
N ASP A 79 -4.93 -12.80 4.38
CA ASP A 79 -5.20 -11.77 5.40
C ASP A 79 -4.15 -10.64 5.41
N CYS A 80 -3.61 -10.28 4.24
CA CYS A 80 -2.61 -9.21 4.07
C CYS A 80 -3.05 -7.85 4.60
N CYS A 81 -2.05 -6.98 4.73
CA CYS A 81 -2.25 -5.57 5.03
C CYS A 81 -3.26 -4.96 4.06
N LYS A 82 -4.25 -4.28 4.63
CA LYS A 82 -5.11 -3.36 3.89
C LYS A 82 -4.31 -2.12 3.55
N GLN A 83 -4.44 -1.67 2.31
CA GLN A 83 -3.91 -0.39 1.85
C GLN A 83 -5.04 0.63 1.94
N LEU A 84 -4.79 1.74 2.61
CA LEU A 84 -5.64 2.92 2.64
C LEU A 84 -4.95 4.00 1.83
N ILE A 85 -5.52 4.41 0.71
CA ILE A 85 -4.94 5.43 -0.18
C ILE A 85 -5.79 6.67 -0.21
N VAL A 86 -5.14 7.81 -0.49
CA VAL A 86 -5.79 9.07 -0.82
C VAL A 86 -5.62 9.29 -2.32
N TRP A 87 -6.73 9.24 -3.04
CA TRP A 87 -6.82 9.50 -4.47
C TRP A 87 -7.23 10.94 -4.73
N ASN A 88 -6.47 11.62 -5.57
CA ASN A 88 -6.82 12.94 -6.11
C ASN A 88 -7.49 12.75 -7.47
N PRO A 89 -8.81 12.97 -7.59
CA PRO A 89 -9.53 12.76 -8.84
C PRO A 89 -9.19 13.79 -9.93
N ASP A 90 -8.73 14.99 -9.57
CA ASP A 90 -8.40 16.05 -10.53
C ASP A 90 -7.10 15.71 -11.30
N ASN A 91 -6.11 15.17 -10.59
CA ASN A 91 -4.83 14.78 -11.18
C ASN A 91 -4.78 13.31 -11.61
N GLU A 92 -5.75 12.51 -11.16
CA GLU A 92 -5.78 11.06 -11.29
C GLU A 92 -4.51 10.41 -10.73
N GLU A 93 -4.21 10.69 -9.46
CA GLU A 93 -2.99 10.21 -8.80
C GLU A 93 -3.23 9.84 -7.33
N ILE A 94 -2.39 8.93 -6.80
CA ILE A 94 -2.33 8.63 -5.37
C ILE A 94 -1.40 9.65 -4.71
N ILE A 95 -1.92 10.43 -3.78
CA ILE A 95 -1.16 11.51 -3.10
C ILE A 95 -0.71 11.14 -1.68
N GLY A 96 -1.08 9.95 -1.21
CA GLY A 96 -0.68 9.44 0.08
C GLY A 96 -1.36 8.13 0.43
N GLY A 97 -0.90 7.49 1.49
CA GLY A 97 -1.53 6.27 1.97
C GLY A 97 -0.89 5.73 3.24
N TYR A 98 -1.54 4.70 3.77
CA TYR A 98 -1.12 3.90 4.91
C TYR A 98 -1.38 2.43 4.61
N ARG A 99 -0.61 1.55 5.25
CA ARG A 99 -0.95 0.12 5.34
C ARG A 99 -1.31 -0.24 6.77
N TYR A 100 -2.25 -1.16 6.96
CA TYR A 100 -2.67 -1.59 8.29
C TYR A 100 -3.24 -3.01 8.30
N VAL A 101 -3.26 -3.61 9.49
CA VAL A 101 -3.99 -4.84 9.81
C VAL A 101 -4.78 -4.55 11.09
N PHE A 102 -6.06 -4.96 11.15
CA PHE A 102 -6.84 -4.81 12.37
C PHE A 102 -6.24 -5.67 13.49
N GLY A 103 -6.16 -5.12 14.71
CA GLY A 103 -5.61 -5.83 15.87
C GLY A 103 -6.29 -7.16 16.17
N ALA A 104 -7.61 -7.23 15.93
CA ALA A 104 -8.39 -8.45 16.10
C ALA A 104 -8.00 -9.58 15.13
N ASP A 105 -7.37 -9.23 13.99
CA ASP A 105 -6.99 -10.17 12.93
C ASP A 105 -5.50 -10.54 12.99
N TRP A 106 -4.75 -10.04 13.98
CA TRP A 106 -3.34 -10.34 14.13
C TRP A 106 -3.11 -11.84 14.30
N LYS A 107 -2.23 -12.39 13.46
CA LYS A 107 -1.69 -13.73 13.65
C LYS A 107 -0.47 -13.63 14.56
N LEU A 108 -0.41 -14.49 15.56
CA LEU A 108 0.71 -14.53 16.49
C LEU A 108 1.75 -15.56 16.04
N GLY A 109 3.02 -15.19 16.15
CA GLY A 109 4.16 -16.07 16.02
C GLY A 109 4.30 -17.00 17.22
N LYS A 110 5.29 -17.90 17.16
CA LYS A 110 5.58 -18.87 18.23
C LYS A 110 6.08 -18.19 19.52
N ASP A 111 6.62 -16.99 19.39
CA ASP A 111 7.10 -16.12 20.47
C ASP A 111 5.98 -15.27 21.10
N GLY A 112 4.74 -15.39 20.59
CA GLY A 112 3.59 -14.62 21.04
C GLY A 112 3.55 -13.19 20.48
N GLN A 113 4.52 -12.78 19.65
CA GLN A 113 4.48 -11.48 18.97
C GLN A 113 3.58 -11.55 17.73
N PRO A 114 2.89 -10.45 17.37
CA PRO A 114 2.11 -10.43 16.14
C PRO A 114 3.04 -10.53 14.92
N ILE A 115 2.57 -11.13 13.83
CA ILE A 115 3.30 -11.21 12.56
C ILE A 115 2.92 -9.99 11.73
N LEU A 116 3.69 -8.91 11.86
CA LEU A 116 3.52 -7.64 11.17
C LEU A 116 4.85 -7.16 10.62
N ALA A 117 4.81 -6.27 9.64
CA ALA A 117 6.01 -5.64 9.11
C ALA A 117 6.80 -4.84 10.17
N THR A 118 6.15 -4.41 11.26
CA THR A 118 6.78 -3.64 12.35
C THR A 118 7.14 -4.48 13.58
N SER A 119 6.91 -5.80 13.57
CA SER A 119 7.14 -6.65 14.75
C SER A 119 8.59 -6.76 15.17
N HIS A 120 9.53 -6.46 14.27
CA HIS A 120 10.95 -6.39 14.60
C HIS A 120 11.34 -5.05 15.27
N MET A 121 10.47 -4.04 15.21
CA MET A 121 10.71 -2.70 15.76
C MET A 121 10.13 -2.53 17.16
N PHE A 122 9.10 -3.31 17.52
CA PHE A 122 8.35 -3.16 18.77
C PHE A 122 8.15 -4.50 19.47
N HIS A 123 7.90 -4.45 20.78
CA HIS A 123 7.34 -5.56 21.54
C HIS A 123 5.93 -5.15 21.96
N PHE A 124 4.95 -5.87 21.43
CA PHE A 124 3.53 -5.67 21.72
C PHE A 124 3.11 -6.43 22.98
#